data_AF-A0AAD2BYV3-F1
#
_entry.id   AF-A0AAD2BYV3-F1
#
_cell.length_a   1.000
_cell.length_b   1.000
_cell.length_c   1.000
_cell.angle_alpha   90.00
_cell.angle_beta   90.00
_cell.angle_gamma   90.00
#
_symmetry.space_group_name_H-M   'P 1'
#
loop_
_entity.id
_entity.type
_entity.pdbx_description
1 polymer ?
#
loop_
_entity_poly.entity_id
_entity_poly.type
_entity_poly.pdbx_seq_one_letter_code
_entity_poly.pdbx_strand_id
1 'polypeptide(L)' 'MRAEHEARFTAQAALTKRLGQVESALVRLRRGEYGICELTGEEIPIERLRANPLATRTIEAQERAERRSRLFAV' A
#
# COMPACT_ATOMS: atom_id res chain seq x y z
N MET A 1 16.40 23.47 16.13
CA MET A 1 15.47 23.11 17.21
C MET A 1 14.01 22.88 16.76
N ARG A 2 13.23 23.85 16.23
CA ARG A 2 11.83 23.54 15.78
C ARG A 2 11.76 22.59 14.58
N ALA A 3 12.56 22.83 13.55
CA ALA A 3 12.60 21.98 12.35
C ALA A 3 13.03 20.53 12.64
N GLU A 4 13.92 20.31 13.62
CA GLU A 4 14.36 18.96 14.01
C GLU A 4 13.28 18.17 14.73
N HIS A 5 12.49 18.84 15.59
CA HIS A 5 11.34 18.21 16.26
C HIS A 5 10.22 17.89 15.28
N GLU A 6 9.96 18.78 14.32
CA GLU A 6 8.98 18.56 13.26
C GLU A 6 9.40 17.41 12.32
N ALA A 7 10.67 17.35 11.93
CA ALA A 7 11.24 16.24 11.18
C ALA A 7 11.16 14.91 11.94
N ARG A 8 11.45 14.91 13.26
CA ARG A 8 11.27 13.72 14.11
C ARG A 8 9.82 13.27 14.17
N PHE A 9 8.89 14.19 14.35
CA PHE A 9 7.46 13.87 14.46
C PHE A 9 6.90 13.26 13.18
N THR A 10 7.24 13.84 12.03
CA THR A 10 6.84 13.31 10.71
C THR A 10 7.45 11.95 10.42
N ALA A 11 8.73 11.74 10.75
CA ALA A 11 9.39 10.44 10.61
C ALA A 11 8.73 9.37 11.47
N GLN A 12 8.40 9.68 12.73
CA GLN A 12 7.71 8.77 13.63
C GLN A 12 6.32 8.39 13.10
N ALA A 13 5.54 9.35 12.61
CA ALA A 13 4.23 9.10 12.02
C ALA A 13 4.32 8.16 10.79
N ALA A 14 5.33 8.35 9.93
CA ALA A 14 5.56 7.48 8.78
C ALA A 14 5.91 6.04 9.18
N LEU A 15 6.71 5.85 10.23
CA LEU A 15 7.04 4.53 10.77
C LEU A 15 5.81 3.82 11.34
N THR A 16 5.00 4.51 12.14
CA THR A 16 3.75 3.95 12.68
C THR A 16 2.80 3.52 11.56
N LYS A 17 2.65 4.36 10.53
CA LYS A 17 1.84 4.00 9.35
C LYS A 17 2.38 2.75 8.66
N ARG A 18 3.69 2.64 8.48
CA ARG A 18 4.31 1.48 7.84
C ARG A 18 4.15 0.21 8.66
N LEU A 19 4.24 0.30 10.00
CA LEU A 19 3.94 -0.82 10.90
C LEU A 19 2.50 -1.32 10.71
N GLY A 20 1.51 -0.42 10.68
CA GLY A 20 0.12 -0.81 10.43
C GLY A 20 -0.10 -1.48 9.07
N GLN A 21 0.65 -1.06 8.04
CA GLN A 21 0.62 -1.73 6.73
C GLN A 21 1.17 -3.16 6.78
N VAL A 22 2.26 -3.38 7.54
CA VAL A 22 2.84 -4.72 7.75
C VAL A 22 1.86 -5.61 8.51
N GLU A 23 1.26 -5.11 9.59
CA GLU A 23 0.27 -5.86 10.37
C GLU A 23 -0.93 -6.27 9.51
N SER A 24 -1.44 -5.36 8.68
CA SER A 24 -2.51 -5.66 7.71
C SER A 24 -2.11 -6.72 6.69
N ALA A 25 -0.88 -6.66 6.15
CA ALA A 25 -0.36 -7.68 5.25
C ALA A 25 -0.30 -9.06 5.92
N LEU A 26 0.13 -9.12 7.18
CA LEU A 26 0.15 -10.37 7.96
C LEU A 26 -1.26 -10.91 8.24
N VAL A 27 -2.26 -10.05 8.45
CA VAL A 27 -3.67 -10.46 8.57
C VAL A 27 -4.13 -11.13 7.27
N ARG A 28 -3.89 -10.50 6.12
CA ARG A 28 -4.25 -11.06 4.80
C ARG A 28 -3.54 -12.40 4.56
N LEU A 29 -2.28 -12.52 4.96
CA LEU A 29 -1.52 -13.77 4.87
C LEU A 29 -2.19 -14.89 5.69
N ARG A 30 -2.60 -14.61 6.93
CA ARG A 30 -3.31 -15.58 7.77
C ARG A 30 -4.67 -15.98 7.20
N ARG A 31 -5.32 -15.11 6.43
CA ARG A 31 -6.60 -15.38 5.76
C ARG A 31 -6.45 -16.08 4.41
N GLY A 32 -5.23 -16.24 3.90
CA GLY A 32 -4.99 -16.75 2.55
C GLY A 32 -5.29 -15.74 1.44
N GLU A 33 -5.45 -14.47 1.78
CA GLU A 33 -5.77 -13.36 0.85
C GLU A 33 -4.51 -12.58 0.42
N TYR A 34 -3.35 -12.91 0.97
CA TYR A 34 -2.10 -12.25 0.61
C TYR A 34 -1.73 -12.54 -0.84
N GLY A 35 -1.36 -11.49 -1.58
CA GLY A 35 -1.08 -11.60 -3.00
C GLY A 35 -2.33 -11.57 -3.87
N ILE A 36 -3.52 -11.30 -3.32
CA ILE A 36 -4.74 -11.07 -4.11
C ILE A 36 -5.04 -9.57 -4.18
N CYS A 37 -5.41 -9.10 -5.38
CA CYS A 37 -5.74 -7.70 -5.62
C CYS A 37 -7.09 -7.36 -4.97
N GLU A 38 -7.11 -6.37 -4.08
CA GLU A 38 -8.33 -5.92 -3.37
C GLU A 38 -9.39 -5.30 -4.29
N LEU A 39 -9.06 -4.96 -5.55
CA LEU A 39 -9.99 -4.34 -6.50
C LEU A 39 -10.56 -5.33 -7.51
N THR A 40 -9.71 -6.22 -8.05
CA THR A 40 -10.10 -7.14 -9.12
C THR A 40 -10.28 -8.58 -8.64
N GLY A 41 -9.73 -8.94 -7.47
CA GLY A 41 -9.70 -10.32 -6.99
C GLY A 41 -8.65 -11.20 -7.68
N GLU A 42 -7.84 -10.64 -8.58
CA GLU A 42 -6.81 -11.36 -9.31
C GLU A 42 -5.51 -11.48 -8.52
N GLU A 43 -4.66 -12.42 -8.88
CA GLU A 43 -3.33 -12.57 -8.27
C GLU A 43 -2.41 -11.39 -8.61
N ILE A 44 -1.68 -10.91 -7.61
CA ILE A 44 -0.67 -9.87 -7.73
C ILE A 44 0.63 -10.55 -8.20
N PRO A 45 1.26 -10.06 -9.30
CA PRO A 45 2.52 -10.63 -9.79
C PRO A 45 3.60 -10.74 -8.71
N ILE A 46 4.30 -11.86 -8.68
CA ILE A 46 5.31 -12.16 -7.64
C ILE A 46 6.45 -11.14 -7.68
N GLU A 47 6.86 -10.69 -8.86
CA GLU A 47 7.89 -9.66 -9.07
C GLU A 47 7.52 -8.37 -8.35
N ARG A 48 6.23 -8.01 -8.38
CA ARG A 48 5.71 -6.83 -7.66
C ARG A 48 5.73 -7.05 -6.15
N LEU A 49 5.33 -8.22 -5.66
CA LEU A 49 5.38 -8.53 -4.22
C LEU A 49 6.82 -8.61 -3.72
N ARG A 50 7.78 -9.04 -4.55
CA ARG A 50 9.22 -8.99 -4.24
C ARG A 50 9.74 -7.56 -4.14
N ALA A 51 9.32 -6.69 -5.05
CA ALA A 51 9.70 -5.28 -5.02
C ALA A 51 9.01 -4.50 -3.89
N ASN A 52 7.74 -4.80 -3.63
CA ASN A 52 6.94 -4.20 -2.57
C ASN A 52 5.96 -5.23 -1.96
N PRO A 53 6.33 -5.87 -0.84
CA PRO A 53 5.50 -6.86 -0.15
C PRO A 53 4.19 -6.30 0.42
N LEU A 54 4.09 -4.98 0.55
CA LEU A 54 2.90 -4.32 1.08
C LEU A 54 1.88 -3.97 -0.01
N ALA A 55 2.15 -4.32 -1.27
CA ALA A 55 1.22 -4.07 -2.36
C ALA A 55 -0.12 -4.81 -2.13
N THR A 56 -1.23 -4.08 -2.30
CA THR A 56 -2.60 -4.61 -2.18
C THR A 56 -3.31 -4.71 -3.53
N ARG A 57 -2.68 -4.22 -4.59
CA ARG A 57 -3.27 -4.12 -5.94
C ARG A 57 -2.24 -4.45 -7.00
N THR A 58 -2.71 -4.98 -8.14
CA THR A 58 -1.91 -5.10 -9.36
C THR A 58 -1.59 -3.71 -9.93
N ILE A 59 -0.59 -3.62 -10.81
CA ILE A 59 -0.22 -2.36 -11.48
C ILE A 59 -1.39 -1.86 -12.31
N GLU A 60 -2.00 -2.73 -13.10
CA GLU A 60 -3.12 -2.39 -13.98
C GLU A 60 -4.35 -1.91 -13.21
N ALA A 61 -4.68 -2.55 -12.08
CA ALA A 61 -5.78 -2.12 -11.23
C ALA A 61 -5.51 -0.74 -10.63
N GLN A 62 -4.26 -0.49 -10.22
CA GLN A 62 -3.84 0.82 -9.71
C GLN A 62 -3.92 1.90 -10.80
N GLU A 63 -3.41 1.64 -12.00
CA GLU A 63 -3.46 2.58 -13.12
C GLU A 63 -4.89 2.91 -13.55
N ARG A 64 -5.79 1.90 -13.58
CA ARG A 64 -7.21 2.14 -13.86
C ARG A 64 -7.85 3.01 -12.78
N ALA A 65 -7.55 2.76 -11.51
CA ALA A 65 -8.06 3.55 -10.39
C ALA A 65 -7.58 5.00 -10.45
N GLU A 66 -6.30 5.23 -10.76
CA GLU A 66 -5.72 6.57 -10.91
C GLU A 66 -6.27 7.32 -12.12
N ARG A 67 -6.40 6.65 -13.28
CA ARG A 67 -7.07 7.22 -14.47
C ARG A 67 -8.49 7.65 -14.15
N ARG A 68 -9.25 6.78 -13.47
CA ARG A 68 -10.62 7.08 -13.05
C ARG A 68 -10.68 8.25 -12.06
N SER A 69 -9.79 8.29 -11.07
CA SER A 69 -9.70 9.41 -10.13
C SER A 69 -9.39 10.73 -10.82
N ARG A 70 -8.54 10.74 -11.86
CA ARG A 70 -8.25 11.96 -12.63
C ARG A 70 -9.45 12.44 -13.44
N LEU A 71 -10.22 11.53 -14.01
CA LEU A 71 -11.44 11.86 -14.76
C LEU A 71 -12.52 12.50 -13.87
N PHE A 72 -12.60 12.09 -12.60
CA PHE A 72 -13.57 12.62 -11.63
C PHE A 72 -13.07 13.83 -10.83
N ALA A 73 -11.84 14.30 -11.06
CA ALA A 73 -11.27 15.47 -10.38
C ALA A 73 -11.46 16.78 -11.18
N VAL A 74 -12.33 16.76 -12.19
CA VAL A 74 -12.75 17.90 -13.04
C VAL A 74 -14.20 18.22 -12.73
#